data_AF-A0A2D5TIT8-F1
#
_entry.id   AF-A0A2D5TIT8-F1
#
_cell.length_a   1.000
_cell.length_b   1.000
_cell.length_c   1.000
_cell.angle_alpha   90.00
_cell.angle_beta   90.00
_cell.angle_gamma   90.00
#
_symmetry.space_group_name_H-M   'P 1'
#
loop_
_entity.id
_entity.type
_entity.pdbx_description
1 polymer ?
#
loop_
_entity_poly.entity_id
_entity_poly.type
_entity_poly.pdbx_seq_one_letter_code
_entity_poly.pdbx_strand_id
1 'polypeptide(L)'
;MNKADTESSVSLGDFPEIEFPHEGSMEALILKVVIDALNGQGYPGLNPESLRTNAEHRDAAIDMLRDCRPMPVIRSMIEKIENGHL
;
A
#
# COMPACT_ATOMS: atom_id res chain seq x y z
N MET A 1 -37.62 7.04 -28.09
CA MET A 1 -36.53 6.22 -27.55
C MET A 1 -35.21 6.72 -28.10
N ASN A 2 -34.35 7.29 -27.26
CA ASN A 2 -32.89 7.17 -27.34
C ASN A 2 -32.35 7.47 -25.93
N LYS A 3 -31.80 6.44 -25.29
CA LYS A 3 -31.25 6.40 -23.94
C LYS A 3 -29.72 6.44 -24.05
N ALA A 4 -29.12 7.06 -23.03
CA ALA A 4 -27.72 6.94 -22.60
C ALA A 4 -26.67 7.56 -23.56
N ASP A 5 -25.59 8.19 -23.12
CA ASP A 5 -24.86 8.02 -21.86
C ASP A 5 -24.40 9.37 -21.30
N THR A 6 -24.75 9.61 -20.02
CA THR A 6 -24.12 10.65 -19.22
C THR A 6 -22.76 10.14 -18.82
N GLU A 7 -21.71 10.63 -19.48
CA GLU A 7 -20.33 10.42 -19.08
C GLU A 7 -20.15 11.03 -17.69
N SER A 8 -20.26 10.17 -16.68
CA SER A 8 -20.06 10.49 -15.29
C SER A 8 -18.59 10.84 -15.12
N SER A 9 -18.29 12.14 -15.17
CA SER A 9 -17.01 12.72 -14.81
C SER A 9 -16.72 12.36 -13.35
N VAL A 10 -16.03 11.24 -13.14
CA VAL A 10 -15.46 10.92 -11.84
C VAL A 10 -14.41 12.00 -11.61
N SER A 11 -14.75 12.96 -10.74
CA SER A 11 -13.77 13.87 -10.18
C SER A 11 -12.71 12.98 -9.58
N LEU A 12 -11.55 12.92 -10.23
CA LEU A 12 -10.37 12.19 -9.79
C LEU A 12 -9.99 12.84 -8.46
N GLY A 13 -10.57 12.33 -7.38
CA GLY A 13 -10.46 12.89 -6.04
C GLY A 13 -8.98 12.90 -5.70
N ASP A 14 -8.50 14.11 -5.43
CA ASP A 14 -7.26 14.48 -4.73
C ASP A 14 -6.44 13.26 -4.26
N PHE A 15 -5.78 12.59 -5.22
CA PHE A 15 -4.78 11.59 -4.88
C PHE A 15 -3.58 12.41 -4.42
N PRO A 16 -3.04 12.17 -3.21
CA PRO A 16 -1.86 12.91 -2.77
C PRO A 16 -0.80 12.81 -3.86
N GLU A 17 -0.19 13.95 -4.22
CA GLU A 17 1.01 13.97 -5.07
C GLU A 17 2.12 13.25 -4.29
N ILE A 18 2.14 11.93 -4.42
CA ILE A 18 3.23 11.10 -3.93
C ILE A 18 4.36 11.37 -4.91
N GLU A 19 5.28 12.26 -4.54
CA GLU A 19 6.59 12.32 -5.16
C GLU A 19 7.25 10.95 -4.95
N PHE A 20 7.15 10.06 -5.94
CA PHE A 20 7.85 8.79 -5.93
C PHE A 20 9.32 9.11 -6.21
N PRO A 21 10.23 9.01 -5.21
CA PRO A 21 11.65 9.08 -5.52
C PRO A 21 11.98 7.92 -6.48
N HIS A 22 12.57 8.22 -7.64
CA HIS A 22 12.98 7.20 -8.62
C HIS A 22 14.18 6.35 -8.13
N GLU A 23 14.63 6.55 -6.90
CA GLU A 23 15.76 5.86 -6.30
C GLU A 23 15.28 4.78 -5.33
N GLY A 24 15.27 3.52 -5.78
CA GLY A 24 14.93 2.37 -4.96
C GLY A 24 14.35 1.19 -5.74
N SER A 25 14.23 0.03 -5.08
CA SER A 25 13.46 -1.08 -5.63
C SER A 25 11.97 -0.75 -5.58
N MET A 26 11.18 -1.30 -6.51
CA MET A 26 9.71 -1.17 -6.50
C MET A 26 9.11 -1.59 -5.15
N GLU A 27 9.71 -2.60 -4.51
CA GLU A 27 9.28 -3.08 -3.18
C GLU A 27 9.47 -2.02 -2.10
N ALA A 28 10.58 -1.27 -2.12
CA ALA A 28 10.84 -0.20 -1.16
C ALA A 28 9.84 0.95 -1.31
N LEU A 29 9.46 1.28 -2.55
CA LEU A 29 8.45 2.31 -2.83
C LEU A 29 7.06 1.88 -2.35
N ILE A 30 6.65 0.64 -2.66
CA ILE A 30 5.37 0.10 -2.19
C ILE A 30 5.35 0.08 -0.65
N LEU A 31 6.42 -0.40 -0.02
CA LEU A 31 6.51 -0.48 1.42
C LEU A 31 6.41 0.91 2.06
N LYS A 32 7.10 1.91 1.51
CA LYS A 32 7.02 3.30 1.99
C LYS A 32 5.59 3.82 1.93
N VAL A 33 4.89 3.63 0.81
CA VAL A 33 3.49 4.09 0.65
C VAL A 33 2.56 3.39 1.63
N VAL A 34 2.71 2.07 1.82
CA VAL A 34 1.90 1.32 2.81
C VAL A 34 2.17 1.82 4.22
N ILE A 35 3.43 2.05 4.58
CA ILE A 35 3.81 2.56 5.88
C ILE A 35 3.21 3.95 6.12
N ASP A 36 3.36 4.88 5.17
CA ASP A 36 2.83 6.24 5.28
C ASP A 36 1.31 6.23 5.39
N ALA A 37 0.62 5.40 4.60
CA ALA A 37 -0.82 5.28 4.64
C ALA A 37 -1.32 4.72 5.98
N LEU A 38 -0.71 3.64 6.49
CA LEU A 38 -1.12 3.03 7.76
C LEU A 38 -0.81 3.92 8.96
N ASN A 39 0.30 4.66 8.95
CA ASN A 39 0.56 5.68 9.95
C ASN A 39 -0.57 6.74 9.97
N GLY A 40 -1.08 7.13 8.81
CA GLY A 40 -2.22 8.04 8.68
C GLY A 40 -3.58 7.44 9.09
N GLN A 41 -3.70 6.10 9.16
CA GLN A 41 -4.94 5.37 9.45
C GLN A 41 -5.09 4.91 10.90
N GLY A 42 -4.12 5.20 11.77
CA GLY A 42 -4.19 4.86 13.19
C GLY A 42 -3.17 3.83 13.68
N TYR A 43 -2.13 3.53 12.89
CA TYR A 43 -0.97 2.75 13.30
C TYR A 43 0.25 3.65 13.54
N PRO A 44 0.27 4.46 14.62
CA PRO A 44 1.35 5.41 14.86
C PRO A 44 2.67 4.69 15.12
N GLY A 45 3.73 5.13 14.46
CA GLY A 45 5.06 4.56 14.63
C GLY A 45 5.27 3.26 13.85
N LEU A 46 4.39 2.95 12.90
CA LEU A 46 4.62 1.86 11.97
C LEU A 46 5.86 2.20 11.13
N ASN A 47 6.86 1.33 11.20
CA ASN A 47 8.12 1.41 10.48
C ASN A 47 8.62 0.00 10.10
N PRO A 48 9.66 -0.14 9.26
CA PRO A 48 10.14 -1.47 8.82
C PRO A 48 10.56 -2.39 9.96
N GLU A 49 11.12 -1.85 11.05
CA GLU A 49 11.51 -2.64 12.21
C GLU A 49 10.29 -3.16 12.99
N SER A 50 9.24 -2.34 13.09
CA SER A 50 8.00 -2.67 13.76
C SER A 50 7.23 -3.80 13.05
N LEU A 51 7.40 -3.96 11.73
CA LEU A 51 6.82 -5.08 10.99
C LEU A 51 7.42 -6.43 11.42
N ARG A 52 8.64 -6.42 11.96
CA ARG A 52 9.30 -7.63 12.48
C ARG A 52 8.92 -7.92 13.94
N THR A 53 8.71 -6.87 14.74
CA THR A 53 8.53 -7.00 16.21
C THR A 53 7.08 -6.90 16.68
N ASN A 54 6.20 -6.25 15.91
CA ASN A 54 4.79 -6.05 16.24
C ASN A 54 3.88 -6.81 15.25
N ALA A 55 3.13 -7.78 15.77
CA ALA A 55 2.20 -8.57 14.97
C ALA A 55 1.05 -7.73 14.39
N GLU A 56 0.54 -6.74 15.12
CA GLU A 56 -0.58 -5.91 14.66
C GLU A 56 -0.19 -5.04 13.46
N HIS A 57 1.03 -4.49 13.48
CA HIS A 57 1.57 -3.71 12.35
C HIS A 57 1.79 -4.61 11.12
N ARG A 58 2.27 -5.82 11.35
CA ARG A 58 2.49 -6.80 10.29
C ARG A 58 1.17 -7.19 9.61
N ASP A 59 0.16 -7.52 10.40
CA ASP A 59 -1.13 -7.96 9.89
C ASP A 59 -1.82 -6.83 9.10
N ALA A 60 -1.77 -5.59 9.60
CA ALA A 60 -2.31 -4.43 8.89
C ALA A 60 -1.60 -4.16 7.55
N ALA A 61 -0.27 -4.29 7.50
CA ALA A 61 0.49 -4.14 6.27
C ALA A 61 0.17 -5.25 5.24
N ILE A 62 0.02 -6.49 5.69
CA ILE A 62 -0.36 -7.61 4.82
C ILE A 62 -1.77 -7.41 4.29
N ASP A 63 -2.72 -6.98 5.12
CA ASP A 63 -4.12 -6.77 4.73
C ASP A 63 -4.22 -5.70 3.63
N MET A 64 -3.53 -4.56 3.83
CA MET A 64 -3.48 -3.50 2.83
C MET A 64 -2.79 -3.95 1.52
N LEU A 65 -1.76 -4.79 1.59
CA LEU A 65 -1.12 -5.38 0.42
C LEU A 65 -2.04 -6.40 -0.28
N ARG A 66 -2.86 -7.15 0.45
CA ARG A 66 -3.83 -8.09 -0.12
C ARG A 66 -4.96 -7.40 -0.87
N ASP A 67 -5.32 -6.19 -0.46
CA ASP A 67 -6.28 -5.35 -1.17
C ASP A 67 -5.76 -4.86 -2.53
N CYS A 68 -4.44 -4.87 -2.73
CA CYS A 68 -3.86 -4.60 -4.03
C CYS A 68 -4.13 -5.79 -4.99
N ARG A 69 -4.56 -5.50 -6.23
CA ARG A 69 -4.72 -6.54 -7.27
C ARG A 69 -3.47 -7.43 -7.33
N PRO A 70 -3.61 -8.75 -7.58
CA PRO A 70 -2.53 -9.72 -7.42
C PRO A 70 -1.38 -9.48 -8.42
N MET A 71 -0.47 -8.59 -8.05
CA MET A 71 0.77 -8.33 -8.75
C MET A 71 1.87 -9.24 -8.18
N PRO A 72 2.75 -9.82 -9.01
CA PRO A 72 3.83 -10.69 -8.54
C PRO A 72 4.71 -10.04 -7.45
N VAL A 73 4.95 -8.73 -7.56
CA VAL A 73 5.71 -7.95 -6.58
C VAL A 73 5.03 -7.92 -5.20
N ILE A 74 3.71 -7.74 -5.17
CA ILE A 74 2.93 -7.70 -3.92
C ILE A 74 2.96 -9.06 -3.22
N ARG A 75 2.88 -10.15 -3.99
CA ARG A 75 3.01 -11.51 -3.44
C ARG A 75 4.37 -11.75 -2.79
N SER A 76 5.45 -11.38 -3.48
CA SER A 76 6.82 -11.44 -2.96
C SER A 76 6.97 -10.65 -1.65
N MET A 77 6.35 -9.47 -1.57
CA MET A 77 6.39 -8.63 -0.37
C MET A 77 5.64 -9.25 0.81
N ILE A 78 4.44 -9.79 0.59
CA ILE A 78 3.69 -10.50 1.64
C ILE A 78 4.53 -11.65 2.20
N GLU A 79 5.13 -12.47 1.34
CA GLU A 79 5.99 -13.59 1.76
C GLU A 79 7.20 -13.10 2.58
N LYS A 80 7.84 -12.00 2.19
CA LYS A 80 8.97 -11.41 2.95
C LYS A 80 8.54 -10.92 4.32
N ILE A 81 7.37 -10.29 4.41
CA ILE A 81 6.81 -9.75 5.65
C ILE A 81 6.43 -10.91 6.60
N GLU A 82 5.79 -11.96 6.08
CA GLU A 82 5.41 -13.15 6.87
C GLU A 82 6.63 -13.89 7.42
N ASN A 83 7.73 -13.95 6.65
CA ASN A 83 8.97 -14.60 7.07
C ASN A 83 9.93 -13.70 7.86
N GLY A 84 9.61 -12.41 8.04
CA GLY A 84 10.50 -11.45 8.74
C GLY A 84 11.79 -11.09 7.99
N HIS A 85 11.82 -11.30 6.67
CA HIS A 85 12.99 -11.08 5.79
C HIS A 85 12.99 -9.71 5.10
N LEU A 86 12.27 -8.73 5.66
CA LEU A 86 12.29 -7.33 5.23
C LEU A 86 13.70 -6.75 5.21
#